data_AF-A0A2T3NNH3-F1
#
_entry.id   AF-A0A2T3NNH3-F1
#
_cell.length_a   1.000
_cell.length_b   1.000
_cell.length_c   1.000
_cell.angle_alpha   90.00
_cell.angle_beta   90.00
_cell.angle_gamma   90.00
#
_symmetry.space_group_name_H-M   'P 1'
#
loop_
_entity.id
_entity.type
_entity.pdbx_description
1 polymer ?
#
loop_
_entity_poly.entity_id
_entity_poly.type
_entity_poly.pdbx_seq_one_letter_code
_entity_poly.pdbx_strand_id
1 'polypeptide(L)'
;MTFKQASIAVLMLSASSLSWADIRIIDTQSGSWVKVTEQGKPAANARVSVSNPANRGKVYKTNEHGEVFIPLYTRHSSTLTYSILTEEWNEYSKRSLHTDSFD
;
A
#
# COMPACT_ATOMS: atom_id res chain seq x y z
N MET A 1 50.66 31.27 2.13
CA MET A 1 49.96 30.35 3.05
C MET A 1 48.84 29.68 2.29
N THR A 2 49.02 28.42 1.90
CA THR A 2 48.04 27.64 1.13
C THR A 2 47.16 26.86 2.10
N PHE A 3 45.90 27.26 2.24
CA PHE A 3 44.91 26.50 3.01
C PHE A 3 44.46 25.31 2.18
N LYS A 4 44.78 24.10 2.67
CA LYS A 4 44.33 22.83 2.10
C LYS A 4 42.84 22.64 2.39
N GLN A 5 42.12 22.21 1.35
CA GLN A 5 40.76 21.68 1.44
C GLN A 5 40.65 20.60 2.51
N ALA A 6 39.62 20.71 3.36
CA ALA A 6 39.05 19.58 4.08
C ALA A 6 37.60 19.44 3.60
N SER A 7 37.40 18.55 2.63
CA SER A 7 36.08 18.15 2.16
C SER A 7 35.34 17.45 3.29
N ILE A 8 34.17 17.96 3.67
CA ILE A 8 33.27 17.31 4.62
C ILE A 8 32.73 16.07 3.92
N ALA A 9 33.17 14.92 4.42
CA ALA A 9 32.82 13.60 3.98
C ALA A 9 31.32 13.32 4.21
N VAL A 10 30.73 12.63 3.24
CA VAL A 10 30.00 11.36 3.44
C VAL A 10 29.09 11.34 4.66
N LEU A 11 27.81 11.69 4.51
CA LEU A 11 26.72 11.27 5.41
C LEU A 11 25.38 11.66 4.80
N MET A 12 25.02 11.04 3.66
CA MET A 12 23.63 10.95 3.16
C MET A 12 23.60 10.01 1.96
N LEU A 13 24.26 8.85 2.08
CA LEU A 13 23.78 7.67 1.38
C LEU A 13 22.54 7.25 2.16
N SER A 14 21.43 7.95 1.93
CA SER A 14 20.10 7.44 2.21
C SER A 14 20.03 6.10 1.50
N ALA A 15 20.30 5.02 2.24
CA ALA A 15 20.02 3.68 1.79
C ALA A 15 18.52 3.67 1.56
N SER A 16 18.10 3.95 0.34
CA SER A 16 16.81 3.57 -0.19
C SER A 16 16.83 2.05 -0.18
N SER A 17 16.64 1.47 1.01
CA SER A 17 16.20 0.09 1.13
C SER A 17 14.97 0.03 0.25
N LEU A 18 15.08 -0.68 -0.87
CA LEU A 18 13.94 -1.03 -1.70
C LEU A 18 13.04 -1.90 -0.81
N SER A 19 12.18 -1.26 -0.03
CA SER A 19 11.20 -1.93 0.79
C SER A 19 10.21 -2.53 -0.19
N TRP A 20 10.19 -3.86 -0.29
CA TRP A 20 9.23 -4.57 -1.12
C TRP A 20 8.11 -5.06 -0.23
N ALA A 21 6.89 -4.64 -0.57
CA ALA A 21 5.69 -5.22 -0.01
C ALA A 21 5.07 -6.23 -0.98
N ASP A 22 4.72 -7.42 -0.48
CA ASP A 22 3.82 -8.33 -1.18
C ASP A 22 2.38 -7.95 -0.82
N ILE A 23 1.64 -7.49 -1.83
CA ILE A 23 0.27 -7.01 -1.71
C ILE A 23 -0.62 -7.95 -2.51
N ARG A 24 -1.47 -8.69 -1.78
CA ARG A 24 -2.46 -9.58 -2.36
C ARG A 24 -3.84 -8.98 -2.22
N ILE A 25 -4.59 -9.01 -3.30
CA ILE A 25 -5.97 -8.53 -3.34
C ILE A 25 -6.83 -9.70 -3.79
N ILE A 26 -7.78 -10.07 -2.95
CA ILE A 26 -8.76 -11.11 -3.24
C ILE A 26 -10.10 -10.42 -3.39
N ASP A 27 -10.64 -10.52 -4.60
CA ASP A 27 -11.90 -9.90 -4.94
C ASP A 27 -13.10 -10.75 -4.51
N THR A 28 -14.17 -10.09 -4.06
CA THR A 28 -15.45 -10.70 -3.69
C THR A 28 -16.60 -9.83 -4.19
N GLN A 29 -17.82 -10.38 -4.26
CA GLN A 29 -19.01 -9.61 -4.69
C GLN A 29 -19.25 -8.35 -3.84
N SER A 30 -18.94 -8.39 -2.54
CA SER A 30 -19.23 -7.29 -1.60
C SER A 30 -18.07 -6.31 -1.40
N GLY A 31 -16.89 -6.61 -1.95
CA GLY A 31 -15.67 -5.88 -1.64
C GLY A 31 -14.40 -6.68 -1.92
N SER A 32 -13.26 -6.19 -1.47
CA SER A 32 -12.01 -6.92 -1.62
C SER A 32 -11.29 -7.06 -0.27
N TRP A 33 -10.71 -8.24 -0.07
CA TRP A 33 -9.73 -8.47 0.98
C TRP A 33 -8.36 -8.04 0.47
N VAL A 34 -7.68 -7.21 1.27
CA VAL A 34 -6.32 -6.76 0.99
C VAL A 34 -5.42 -7.33 2.08
N LYS A 35 -4.38 -8.05 1.67
CA LYS A 35 -3.30 -8.51 2.55
C LYS A 35 -2.01 -7.80 2.17
N VAL A 36 -1.39 -7.17 3.17
CA VAL A 36 -0.14 -6.44 3.04
C VAL A 36 0.91 -7.15 3.89
N THR A 37 2.01 -7.53 3.26
CA THR A 37 3.19 -8.04 3.95
C THR A 37 4.41 -7.25 3.53
N GLU A 38 5.25 -6.87 4.49
CA GLU A 38 6.47 -6.10 4.29
C GLU A 38 7.64 -6.93 4.84
N GLN A 39 8.66 -7.16 4.01
CA GLN A 39 9.82 -8.01 4.37
C GLN A 39 9.42 -9.42 4.89
N GLY A 40 8.35 -9.99 4.32
CA GLY A 40 7.84 -11.32 4.69
C GLY A 40 7.03 -11.35 6.00
N LYS A 41 6.79 -10.21 6.65
CA LYS A 41 5.96 -10.11 7.86
C LYS A 41 4.64 -9.40 7.56
N PRO A 42 3.55 -9.72 8.26
CA PRO A 42 2.32 -8.94 8.18
C PRO A 42 2.54 -7.47 8.52
N ALA A 43 2.08 -6.58 7.64
CA ALA A 43 2.13 -5.14 7.89
C ALA A 43 0.84 -4.73 8.63
N ALA A 44 0.86 -4.78 9.96
CA ALA A 44 -0.25 -4.32 10.79
C ALA A 44 -0.40 -2.78 10.74
N ASN A 45 -1.60 -2.27 11.00
CA ASN A 45 -1.92 -0.84 11.00
C ASN A 45 -1.65 -0.06 9.70
N ALA A 46 -1.27 -0.77 8.62
CA ALA A 46 -1.07 -0.17 7.31
C ALA A 46 -2.37 0.47 6.83
N ARG A 47 -2.27 1.71 6.37
CA ARG A 47 -3.39 2.52 5.90
C ARG A 47 -3.64 2.18 4.45
N VAL A 48 -4.82 1.64 4.15
CA VAL A 48 -5.23 1.25 2.81
C VAL A 48 -6.38 2.14 2.34
N SER A 49 -6.25 2.73 1.16
CA SER A 49 -7.33 3.44 0.48
C SER A 49 -7.49 2.88 -0.93
N VAL A 50 -8.70 3.05 -1.50
CA VAL A 50 -9.04 2.52 -2.83
C VAL A 50 -9.62 3.62 -3.71
N SER A 51 -9.25 3.62 -4.98
CA SER A 51 -9.67 4.61 -5.97
C SER A 51 -11.07 4.30 -6.53
N ASN A 52 -12.11 4.38 -5.71
CA ASN A 52 -13.49 4.34 -6.19
C ASN A 52 -14.36 5.45 -5.55
N PRO A 53 -15.47 5.86 -6.21
CA PRO A 53 -16.33 6.91 -5.69
C PRO A 53 -16.88 6.62 -4.28
N ALA A 54 -17.26 5.37 -4.01
CA ALA A 54 -17.88 4.96 -2.73
C ALA A 54 -16.91 4.99 -1.53
N ASN A 55 -15.60 4.96 -1.77
CA ASN A 55 -14.56 5.04 -0.74
C ASN A 55 -13.69 6.29 -0.83
N ARG A 56 -14.11 7.32 -1.57
CA ARG A 56 -13.37 8.58 -1.61
C ARG A 56 -13.17 9.14 -0.19
N GLY A 57 -11.91 9.36 0.18
CA GLY A 57 -11.52 9.87 1.49
C GLY A 57 -11.58 8.86 2.64
N LYS A 58 -12.02 7.61 2.40
CA LYS A 58 -12.00 6.55 3.41
C LYS A 58 -10.62 5.92 3.47
N VAL A 59 -10.19 5.62 4.69
CA VAL A 59 -8.94 4.92 4.98
C VAL A 59 -9.27 3.75 5.89
N TYR A 60 -8.83 2.57 5.48
CA TYR A 60 -8.96 1.34 6.24
C TYR A 60 -7.59 0.98 6.82
N LYS A 61 -7.57 0.23 7.93
CA LYS A 61 -6.33 -0.23 8.56
C LYS A 61 -6.27 -1.74 8.55
N THR A 62 -5.11 -2.28 8.21
CA THR A 62 -4.83 -3.71 8.37
C THR A 62 -4.80 -4.11 9.85
N ASN A 63 -5.29 -5.31 10.14
CA ASN A 63 -5.22 -5.94 11.44
C ASN A 63 -3.81 -6.50 11.72
N GLU A 64 -3.64 -7.20 12.85
CA GLU A 64 -2.38 -7.84 13.26
C GLU A 64 -1.85 -8.87 12.24
N HIS A 65 -2.72 -9.43 11.40
CA HIS A 65 -2.37 -10.36 10.32
C HIS A 65 -2.09 -9.65 8.99
N GLY A 66 -2.04 -8.32 8.97
CA GLY A 66 -1.79 -7.52 7.77
C GLY A 66 -2.97 -7.51 6.81
N GLU A 67 -4.17 -7.83 7.29
CA GLU A 67 -5.36 -8.02 6.46
C GLU A 67 -6.41 -6.95 6.74
N VAL A 68 -7.11 -6.53 5.70
CA VAL A 68 -8.26 -5.63 5.81
C VAL A 68 -9.29 -5.93 4.75
N PHE A 69 -10.57 -5.83 5.13
CA PHE A 69 -11.67 -5.88 4.19
C PHE A 69 -12.09 -4.47 3.79
N ILE A 70 -12.18 -4.23 2.49
CA ILE A 70 -12.62 -2.95 1.92
C ILE A 70 -13.94 -3.19 1.20
N PRO A 71 -15.07 -2.66 1.71
CA PRO A 71 -16.35 -2.78 1.02
C PRO A 71 -16.31 -1.99 -0.29
N LEU A 72 -16.71 -2.63 -1.37
CA LEU A 72 -16.78 -2.02 -2.70
C LEU A 72 -18.24 -2.04 -3.14
N TYR A 73 -18.75 -0.85 -3.43
CA TYR A 73 -20.09 -0.68 -3.99
C TYR A 73 -19.91 -0.16 -5.41
N THR A 74 -19.86 -1.07 -6.36
CA THR A 74 -19.82 -0.75 -7.79
C THR A 74 -20.79 -1.67 -8.53
N ARG A 75 -21.45 -1.13 -9.55
CA ARG A 75 -22.45 -1.85 -10.37
C ARG A 75 -21.86 -2.42 -11.67
N HIS A 76 -20.54 -2.28 -11.82
CA HIS A 76 -19.79 -2.65 -13.01
C HIS A 76 -18.38 -3.06 -12.61
N SER A 77 -17.79 -3.96 -13.39
CA SER A 77 -16.37 -4.30 -13.26
C SER A 77 -15.49 -3.08 -13.52
N SER A 78 -14.47 -2.90 -12.70
CA SER A 78 -13.55 -1.77 -12.82
C SER A 78 -12.16 -2.12 -12.29
N THR A 79 -11.14 -1.54 -12.91
CA THR A 79 -9.78 -1.61 -12.36
C THR A 79 -9.65 -0.57 -11.26
N LEU A 80 -9.40 -1.03 -10.04
CA LEU A 80 -9.21 -0.20 -8.86
C LEU A 80 -7.74 -0.12 -8.48
N THR A 81 -7.32 1.06 -8.04
CA THR A 81 -6.00 1.29 -7.47
C THR A 81 -6.11 1.33 -5.96
N TYR A 82 -5.32 0.49 -5.29
CA TYR A 82 -5.16 0.46 -3.86
C TYR A 82 -3.87 1.19 -3.51
N SER A 83 -3.97 2.16 -2.62
CA SER A 83 -2.82 2.90 -2.08
C SER A 83 -2.62 2.46 -0.64
N ILE A 84 -1.41 2.02 -0.32
CA ILE A 84 -1.03 1.48 0.98
C ILE A 84 0.08 2.38 1.54
N LEU A 85 -0.07 2.80 2.80
CA LEU A 85 0.97 3.47 3.58
C LEU A 85 1.22 2.63 4.84
N THR A 86 2.39 2.01 4.96
CA THR A 86 2.77 1.20 6.13
C THR A 86 3.11 2.08 7.32
N GLU A 87 3.22 1.48 8.50
CA GLU A 87 3.59 2.19 9.74
C GLU A 87 5.03 2.76 9.68
N GLU A 88 5.89 2.13 8.88
CA GLU A 88 7.24 2.59 8.56
C GLU A 88 7.26 3.72 7.52
N TRP A 89 6.10 4.27 7.15
CA TRP A 89 5.92 5.31 6.14
C TRP A 89 6.33 4.91 4.71
N ASN A 90 6.36 3.62 4.40
CA ASN A 90 6.54 3.15 3.04
C ASN A 90 5.23 3.23 2.27
N GLU A 91 5.28 3.80 1.08
CA GLU A 91 4.12 3.94 0.19
C GLU A 91 4.15 2.92 -0.94
N TYR A 92 3.01 2.26 -1.15
CA TYR A 92 2.83 1.29 -2.23
C TYR A 92 1.53 1.53 -2.97
N SER A 93 1.52 1.11 -4.24
CA SER A 93 0.30 1.10 -5.05
C SER A 93 0.13 -0.23 -5.78
N LYS A 94 -1.09 -0.76 -5.77
CA LYS A 94 -1.45 -1.99 -6.48
C LYS A 94 -2.75 -1.79 -7.24
N ARG A 95 -2.78 -2.22 -8.51
CA ARG A 95 -4.02 -2.27 -9.30
C ARG A 95 -4.59 -3.68 -9.30
N SER A 96 -5.91 -3.78 -9.18
CA SER A 96 -6.64 -5.04 -9.30
C SER A 96 -7.95 -4.81 -10.05
N LEU A 97 -8.38 -5.81 -10.82
CA LEU A 97 -9.72 -5.84 -11.37
C LEU A 97 -10.67 -6.22 -10.22
N HIS A 98 -11.68 -5.40 -10.00
CA HIS A 98 -12.87 -5.79 -9.25
C HIS A 98 -13.94 -6.14 -10.27
N THR A 99 -14.49 -7.35 -10.20
CA THR A 99 -15.50 -7.83 -11.13
C THR A 99 -16.86 -7.78 -10.46
N ASP A 100 -17.83 -7.21 -11.16
CA ASP A 100 -19.23 -7.43 -10.78
C ASP A 100 -19.56 -8.88 -11.10
N SER A 101 -19.61 -9.73 -10.08
CA SER A 101 -20.08 -11.10 -10.23
C SER A 101 -21.60 -11.05 -10.40
N PHE A 102 -22.03 -10.98 -11.67
CA PHE A 102 -23.36 -11.39 -12.07
C PHE A 102 -23.44 -12.92 -11.92
N ASP A 103 -24.27 -13.38 -10.98
CA ASP A 103 -24.86 -14.73 -11.06
C ASP A 103 -25.75 -14.84 -12.32
#